data_AF-A0A162MV92-F1
#
_entry.id   AF-A0A162MV92-F1
#
_cell.length_a   1.000
_cell.length_b   1.000
_cell.length_c   1.000
_cell.angle_alpha   90.00
_cell.angle_beta   90.00
_cell.angle_gamma   90.00
#
_symmetry.space_group_name_H-M   'P 1'
#
loop_
_entity.id
_entity.type
_entity.pdbx_description
1 polymer ?
#
loop_
_entity_poly.entity_id
_entity_poly.type
_entity_poly.pdbx_seq_one_letter_code
_entity_poly.pdbx_strand_id
1 'polypeptide(L)'
;KSRSYTCFHARSIPSITIHAYFTRILKYCPCANECLIAILVYFDRMTQPDPKLGLKPLHIDSYNIHRLIITGLMISSKLYSDVFFTNTRYAKVGGLPVAELNALELEFLRLNNYSLFVDIDMLQSY
;
A
#
# COMPACT_ATOMS: atom_id res chain seq x y z
N LYS A 1 -20.51 -9.17 14.85
CA LYS A 1 -20.14 -8.75 13.46
C LYS A 1 -18.91 -9.55 13.05
N SER A 2 -19.01 -10.43 12.03
CA SER A 2 -17.87 -11.19 11.52
C SER A 2 -16.79 -10.22 11.03
N ARG A 3 -15.60 -10.24 11.65
CA ARG A 3 -14.42 -9.52 11.14
C ARG A 3 -14.02 -10.22 9.85
N SER A 4 -14.35 -9.62 8.71
CA SER A 4 -13.86 -10.08 7.42
C SER A 4 -12.39 -9.71 7.31
N TYR A 5 -11.51 -10.64 7.63
CA TYR A 5 -10.07 -10.43 7.47
C TYR A 5 -9.74 -10.24 6.00
N THR A 6 -9.00 -9.19 5.68
CA THR A 6 -8.44 -8.97 4.34
C THR A 6 -7.09 -9.66 4.22
N CYS A 7 -6.58 -9.89 3.00
CA CYS A 7 -5.25 -10.47 2.80
C CYS A 7 -4.12 -9.61 3.39
N PHE A 8 -4.38 -8.32 3.65
CA PHE A 8 -3.45 -7.42 4.31
C PHE A 8 -3.31 -7.67 5.81
N HIS A 9 -4.19 -8.45 6.46
CA HIS A 9 -4.06 -8.72 7.89
C HIS A 9 -2.95 -9.74 8.16
N ALA A 10 -1.97 -9.33 8.96
CA ALA A 10 -0.95 -10.21 9.52
C ALA A 10 -1.54 -11.09 10.64
N ARG A 11 -0.85 -12.20 10.94
CA ARG A 11 -1.24 -13.11 12.04
C ARG A 11 -1.09 -12.48 13.42
N SER A 12 -0.15 -11.55 13.56
CA SER A 12 0.11 -10.77 14.76
C SER A 12 0.56 -9.36 14.37
N ILE A 13 0.41 -8.42 15.29
CA ILE A 13 0.91 -7.05 15.11
C ILE A 13 2.44 -7.11 15.02
N PRO A 14 3.07 -6.56 13.97
CA PRO A 14 4.52 -6.51 13.88
C PRO A 14 5.14 -5.73 15.05
N SER A 15 6.25 -6.23 15.59
CA SER A 15 6.97 -5.56 16.69
C SER A 15 7.68 -4.28 16.26
N ILE A 16 7.99 -4.15 14.97
CA ILE A 16 8.56 -2.93 14.40
C ILE A 16 7.50 -1.84 14.31
N THR A 17 7.82 -0.64 14.78
CA THR A 17 6.91 0.51 14.67
C THR A 17 6.70 0.91 13.21
N ILE A 18 5.57 1.54 12.93
CA ILE A 18 5.25 2.03 11.58
C ILE A 18 6.35 2.97 11.07
N HIS A 19 6.80 3.90 11.91
CA HIS A 19 7.87 4.85 11.56
C HIS A 19 9.20 4.15 11.24
N ALA A 20 9.62 3.19 12.07
CA ALA A 20 10.85 2.44 11.82
C ALA A 20 10.75 1.58 10.55
N TYR A 21 9.59 0.98 10.29
CA TYR A 21 9.33 0.20 9.08
C TYR A 21 9.38 1.09 7.83
N PHE A 22 8.70 2.23 7.87
CA PHE A 22 8.69 3.21 6.79
C PHE A 22 10.10 3.75 6.50
N THR A 23 10.85 4.11 7.54
CA THR A 23 12.25 4.56 7.43
C THR A 23 13.14 3.48 6.81
N ARG A 24 12.96 2.22 7.20
CA ARG A 24 13.66 1.08 6.59
C ARG A 24 13.33 0.97 5.10
N ILE A 25 12.07 1.12 4.70
CA ILE A 25 11.67 1.06 3.29
C ILE A 25 12.38 2.16 2.51
N LEU A 26 12.29 3.42 2.94
CA LEU A 26 12.90 4.55 2.23
C LEU A 26 14.42 4.49 2.18
N LYS A 27 15.07 3.90 3.20
CA LYS A 27 16.52 3.68 3.20
C LYS A 27 16.97 2.74 2.08
N TYR A 28 16.21 1.69 1.79
CA TYR A 28 16.61 0.64 0.84
C TYR A 28 15.89 0.72 -0.51
N CYS A 29 14.74 1.38 -0.56
CA CYS A 29 13.92 1.62 -1.75
C CYS A 29 13.46 3.09 -1.69
N PRO A 30 14.35 4.06 -1.97
CA PRO A 30 13.97 5.47 -2.00
C PRO A 30 12.88 5.69 -3.05
N CYS A 31 11.93 6.56 -2.74
CA CYS A 31 10.85 6.96 -3.65
C CYS A 31 10.66 8.47 -3.58
N ALA A 32 10.06 9.03 -4.62
CA ALA A 32 9.78 10.47 -4.69
C ALA A 32 8.64 10.87 -3.74
N ASN A 33 8.50 12.17 -3.45
CA ASN A 33 7.51 12.66 -2.50
C ASN A 33 6.07 12.45 -3.01
N GLU A 34 5.86 12.53 -4.33
CA GLU A 34 4.58 12.24 -4.96
C GLU A 34 4.14 10.80 -4.66
N CYS A 35 5.11 9.87 -4.59
CA CYS A 35 4.81 8.49 -4.26
C CYS A 35 4.22 8.36 -2.86
N LEU A 36 4.73 9.15 -1.90
CA LEU A 36 4.28 9.18 -0.51
C LEU A 36 2.89 9.77 -0.37
N ILE A 37 2.62 10.89 -1.05
CA ILE A 37 1.32 11.55 -1.01
C ILE A 37 0.26 10.66 -1.67
N ALA A 38 0.60 10.03 -2.80
CA ALA A 38 -0.32 9.14 -3.50
C ALA A 38 -0.77 7.93 -2.65
N ILE A 39 0.07 7.42 -1.72
CA ILE A 39 -0.38 6.32 -0.84
C ILE A 39 -1.55 6.74 0.06
N LEU A 40 -1.58 8.01 0.50
CA LEU A 40 -2.65 8.55 1.34
C LEU A 40 -3.95 8.61 0.55
N VAL A 41 -3.88 9.07 -0.70
CA VAL A 41 -5.01 9.08 -1.63
C VAL A 41 -5.54 7.66 -1.85
N TYR A 42 -4.68 6.66 -2.01
CA TYR A 42 -5.09 5.27 -2.17
C TYR A 42 -5.78 4.76 -0.90
N PHE A 43 -5.25 5.04 0.28
CA PHE A 43 -5.86 4.63 1.54
C PHE A 43 -7.24 5.27 1.76
N ASP A 44 -7.40 6.55 1.42
CA ASP A 44 -8.69 7.22 1.46
C ASP A 44 -9.70 6.57 0.52
N ARG A 45 -9.30 6.25 -0.72
CA ARG A 45 -10.16 5.53 -1.67
C ARG A 45 -10.58 4.16 -1.13
N MET A 46 -9.64 3.41 -0.55
CA MET A 46 -9.93 2.07 0.01
C MET A 46 -10.85 2.10 1.23
N THR A 47 -10.82 3.18 2.02
CA THR A 47 -11.61 3.34 3.25
C THR A 47 -12.99 3.94 2.99
N GLN A 48 -13.26 4.38 1.76
CA GLN A 48 -14.55 4.88 1.32
C GLN A 48 -15.38 3.79 0.62
N PRO A 49 -16.72 3.84 0.70
CA PRO A 49 -17.57 2.95 -0.06
C PRO A 49 -17.49 3.30 -1.55
N ASP A 50 -17.12 2.33 -2.40
CA ASP A 50 -17.21 2.45 -3.85
C ASP A 50 -18.43 1.66 -4.37
N PRO A 51 -19.51 2.35 -4.81
CA PRO A 51 -20.69 1.71 -5.38
C PRO A 51 -20.39 0.86 -6.61
N LYS A 52 -19.33 1.17 -7.37
CA LYS A 52 -18.98 0.45 -8.61
C LYS A 52 -18.42 -0.93 -8.32
N LEU A 53 -17.69 -1.07 -7.22
CA LEU A 53 -17.04 -2.32 -6.86
C LEU A 53 -17.88 -3.22 -5.94
N GLY A 54 -18.91 -2.66 -5.31
CA GLY A 54 -19.74 -3.40 -4.33
C GLY A 54 -18.92 -3.95 -3.16
N LEU A 55 -17.71 -3.43 -2.94
CA LEU A 55 -16.83 -3.88 -1.88
C LEU A 55 -17.12 -3.16 -0.58
N LYS A 56 -16.85 -3.88 0.51
CA LYS A 56 -16.84 -3.26 1.83
C LYS A 56 -15.62 -2.36 1.97
N PRO A 57 -15.78 -1.15 2.55
CA PRO A 57 -14.65 -0.30 2.86
C PRO A 57 -13.61 -1.03 3.72
N LEU A 58 -12.34 -0.83 3.39
CA LEU A 58 -11.21 -1.35 4.16
C LEU A 58 -11.13 -0.61 5.50
N HIS A 59 -10.96 -1.36 6.59
CA HIS A 59 -10.63 -0.77 7.89
C HIS A 59 -9.13 -0.92 8.15
N ILE A 60 -8.42 0.19 8.25
CA ILE A 60 -6.98 0.21 8.52
C ILE A 60 -6.75 0.02 10.02
N ASP A 61 -5.87 -0.91 10.39
CA ASP A 61 -5.51 -1.19 11.77
C ASP A 61 -4.04 -1.65 11.91
N SER A 62 -3.62 -1.89 13.15
CA SER A 62 -2.25 -2.33 13.45
C SER A 62 -1.88 -3.71 12.91
N TYR A 63 -2.85 -4.52 12.45
CA TYR A 63 -2.59 -5.83 11.85
C TYR A 63 -2.32 -5.72 10.34
N ASN A 64 -2.80 -4.67 9.68
CA ASN A 64 -2.74 -4.55 8.22
C ASN A 64 -1.85 -3.42 7.70
N ILE A 65 -1.61 -2.38 8.48
CA ILE A 65 -0.93 -1.17 8.02
C ILE A 65 0.48 -1.42 7.44
N HIS A 66 1.28 -2.32 8.02
CA HIS A 66 2.62 -2.61 7.48
C HIS A 66 2.55 -3.20 6.07
N ARG A 67 1.64 -4.15 5.83
CA ARG A 67 1.45 -4.75 4.50
C ARG A 67 0.88 -3.74 3.51
N LEU A 68 -0.02 -2.86 3.95
CA LEU A 68 -0.56 -1.78 3.12
C LEU A 68 0.53 -0.79 2.70
N ILE A 69 1.40 -0.37 3.62
CA ILE A 69 2.48 0.59 3.35
C ILE A 69 3.46 0.06 2.29
N ILE A 70 3.99 -1.15 2.47
CA ILE A 70 4.98 -1.68 1.50
C ILE A 70 4.36 -1.91 0.12
N THR A 71 3.10 -2.35 0.08
CA THR A 71 2.38 -2.58 -1.19
C THR A 71 2.08 -1.26 -1.89
N GLY A 72 1.54 -0.29 -1.15
CA GLY A 72 1.20 1.04 -1.67
C GLY A 72 2.42 1.80 -2.17
N LEU A 73 3.53 1.81 -1.40
CA LEU A 73 4.78 2.44 -1.83
C LEU A 73 5.36 1.78 -3.08
N MET A 74 5.35 0.46 -3.16
CA MET A 74 5.82 -0.27 -4.34
C MET A 74 5.01 0.11 -5.59
N ILE A 75 3.67 0.05 -5.50
CA ILE A 75 2.78 0.39 -6.61
C ILE A 75 2.97 1.85 -7.03
N SER A 76 3.00 2.75 -6.05
CA SER A 76 3.19 4.18 -6.29
C SER A 76 4.53 4.46 -6.98
N SER A 77 5.61 3.83 -6.52
CA SER A 77 6.94 3.95 -7.15
C SER A 77 6.95 3.44 -8.59
N LYS A 78 6.30 2.29 -8.85
CA LYS A 78 6.18 1.75 -10.21
C LYS A 78 5.38 2.64 -11.16
N LEU A 79 4.45 3.43 -10.63
CA LEU A 79 3.60 4.31 -11.43
C LEU A 79 4.27 5.65 -11.72
N TYR A 80 4.87 6.29 -10.70
CA TYR A 80 5.36 7.66 -10.80
C TYR A 80 6.87 7.78 -11.06
N SER A 81 7.65 6.72 -10.83
CA SER A 81 9.11 6.78 -11.00
C SER A 81 9.56 5.99 -12.23
N ASP A 82 10.38 6.63 -13.07
CA ASP A 82 11.03 5.95 -14.22
C ASP A 82 12.02 4.86 -13.76
N VAL A 83 12.58 5.03 -12.56
CA VAL A 83 13.49 4.07 -11.93
C VAL A 83 12.80 3.48 -10.70
N PHE A 84 12.42 2.21 -10.79
CA PHE A 84 11.78 1.46 -9.71
C PHE A 84 12.48 0.13 -9.45
N PHE A 85 12.19 -0.48 -8.29
CA PHE A 85 12.78 -1.75 -7.89
C PHE A 85 11.85 -2.93 -8.19
N THR A 86 12.44 -4.14 -8.28
CA THR A 86 11.67 -5.37 -8.48
C THR A 86 10.86 -5.74 -7.23
N ASN A 87 9.75 -6.48 -7.41
CA ASN A 87 8.96 -7.01 -6.29
C ASN A 87 9.82 -7.85 -5.34
N THR A 88 10.80 -8.59 -5.85
CA THR A 88 11.76 -9.34 -5.04
C THR A 88 12.52 -8.44 -4.06
N ARG A 89 12.94 -7.24 -4.50
CA ARG A 89 13.62 -6.27 -3.63
C ARG A 89 12.67 -5.68 -2.61
N TYR A 90 11.48 -5.24 -3.01
CA TYR A 90 10.47 -4.73 -2.07
C TYR A 90 10.05 -5.78 -1.03
N ALA A 91 9.86 -7.03 -1.43
CA ALA A 91 9.52 -8.13 -0.54
C ALA A 91 10.63 -8.39 0.49
N LYS A 92 11.90 -8.40 0.05
CA LYS A 92 13.06 -8.55 0.95
C LYS A 92 13.15 -7.40 1.96
N VAL A 93 12.94 -6.16 1.51
CA VAL A 93 12.93 -4.98 2.40
C VAL A 93 11.75 -5.04 3.36
N GLY A 94 10.56 -5.40 2.87
CA GLY A 94 9.32 -5.50 3.63
C GLY A 94 9.24 -6.70 4.57
N GLY A 95 10.14 -7.68 4.44
CA GLY A 95 10.16 -8.88 5.28
C GLY A 95 9.07 -9.90 4.90
N LEU A 96 8.68 -9.95 3.62
CA LEU A 96 7.59 -10.79 3.12
C LEU A 96 8.13 -11.80 2.09
N PRO A 97 7.50 -12.97 1.92
CA PRO A 97 7.67 -13.79 0.72
C PRO A 97 7.28 -13.01 -0.54
N VAL A 98 8.02 -13.18 -1.64
CA VAL A 98 7.74 -12.47 -2.90
C VAL A 98 6.35 -12.82 -3.44
N ALA A 99 5.96 -14.09 -3.36
CA ALA A 99 4.63 -14.54 -3.77
C ALA A 99 3.50 -13.86 -2.97
N GLU A 100 3.72 -13.60 -1.68
CA GLU A 100 2.78 -12.87 -0.85
C GLU A 100 2.67 -11.42 -1.31
N LEU A 101 3.79 -10.72 -1.53
CA LEU A 101 3.77 -9.34 -2.01
C LEU A 101 3.08 -9.21 -3.39
N ASN A 102 3.28 -10.17 -4.29
CA ASN A 102 2.60 -10.19 -5.58
C ASN A 102 1.07 -10.34 -5.43
N ALA A 103 0.61 -11.15 -4.49
CA ALA A 103 -0.82 -11.30 -4.21
C ALA A 103 -1.41 -10.02 -3.58
N LEU A 104 -0.66 -9.40 -2.66
CA LEU A 104 -1.03 -8.13 -2.04
C LEU A 104 -1.12 -7.01 -3.09
N GLU A 105 -0.19 -6.97 -4.06
CA GLU A 105 -0.21 -6.03 -5.17
C GLU A 105 -1.51 -6.12 -5.96
N LEU A 106 -1.90 -7.32 -6.39
CA LEU A 106 -3.12 -7.51 -7.16
C LEU A 106 -4.37 -7.06 -6.38
N GLU A 107 -4.46 -7.39 -5.09
CA GLU A 107 -5.59 -6.96 -4.28
C GLU A 107 -5.60 -5.43 -4.08
N PHE A 108 -4.43 -4.81 -3.91
CA PHE A 108 -4.32 -3.36 -3.77
C PHE A 108 -4.80 -2.63 -5.03
N LEU A 109 -4.43 -3.14 -6.21
CA LEU A 109 -4.91 -2.63 -7.49
C LEU A 109 -6.43 -2.75 -7.59
N ARG A 110 -6.98 -3.92 -7.22
CA ARG A 110 -8.42 -4.19 -7.23
C ARG A 110 -9.18 -3.26 -6.29
N LEU A 111 -8.67 -3.03 -5.07
CA LEU A 111 -9.27 -2.13 -4.09
C LEU A 111 -9.29 -0.66 -4.52
N ASN A 112 -8.36 -0.24 -5.40
CA ASN A 112 -8.37 1.09 -6.02
C ASN A 112 -9.09 1.10 -7.38
N ASN A 113 -9.79 0.03 -7.76
CA ASN A 113 -10.42 -0.09 -9.08
C ASN A 113 -9.45 0.16 -10.25
N TYR A 114 -8.17 -0.18 -10.08
CA TYR A 114 -7.08 0.14 -11.02
C TYR A 114 -6.91 1.64 -11.34
N SER A 115 -7.60 2.51 -10.60
CA SER A 115 -7.50 3.97 -10.70
C SER A 115 -6.43 4.46 -9.74
N LEU A 116 -5.18 4.41 -10.19
CA LEU A 116 -4.01 4.82 -9.40
C LEU A 116 -3.43 6.17 -9.82
N PHE A 117 -3.71 6.63 -11.03
CA PHE A 117 -3.29 7.96 -11.43
C PHE A 117 -3.99 8.99 -10.54
N VAL A 118 -3.21 9.90 -9.97
CA VAL A 118 -3.68 11.00 -9.13
C VAL A 118 -3.18 12.28 -9.78
N ASP A 119 -4.13 13.15 -10.12
CA ASP A 119 -3.82 14.46 -10.69
C ASP A 119 -3.02 15.31 -9.70
N ILE A 120 -2.18 16.19 -10.25
CA ILE A 120 -1.30 17.08 -9.46
C ILE A 120 -2.14 17.94 -8.50
N ASP A 121 -3.28 18.46 -8.95
CA ASP A 121 -4.18 19.27 -8.12
C ASP A 121 -4.68 18.48 -6.90
N MET A 122 -4.97 17.19 -7.09
CA MET A 122 -5.39 16.32 -5.99
C MET A 122 -4.21 16.03 -5.05
N LEU A 123 -3.00 15.78 -5.58
CA LEU A 123 -1.80 15.61 -4.74
C LEU A 123 -1.50 16.87 -3.91
N GLN A 124 -1.70 18.06 -4.45
CA GLN A 124 -1.46 19.33 -3.75
C GLN A 124 -2.48 19.62 -2.64
N SER A 125 -3.67 19.00 -2.68
CA SER A 125 -4.69 19.16 -1.65
C SER A 125 -4.49 18.31 -0.38
N TYR A 126 -3.51 17.40 -0.38
CA TYR A 126 -3.12 16.54 0.74
C TYR A 126 -1.90 17.09 1.48
#